data_AF-A0AA43LM94-F1
#
_entry.id   AF-A0AA43LM94-F1
#
_cell.length_a   1.000
_cell.length_b   1.000
_cell.length_c   1.000
_cell.angle_alpha   90.00
_cell.angle_beta   90.00
_cell.angle_gamma   90.00
#
_symmetry.space_group_name_H-M   'P 1'
#
loop_
_entity.id
_entity.type
_entity.pdbx_description
1 polymer ?
#
loop_
_entity_poly.entity_id
_entity_poly.type
_entity_poly.pdbx_seq_one_letter_code
_entity_poly.pdbx_strand_id
1 'polypeptide(L)'
;MMKKRLNIYCVWLITACIIALLSNHWDTAMWCYNLGKGTVSINFDSPWELSKIALWALDLNIILFAGILFVIIIRNINNSVVFEWMNIRFFRFTAFALFIHFILSSATNMVEIWGIQGGIGDPIDYYALVITLFVLVIAEVFAIGLRLKEEQELTI
;
A
#
# COMPACT_ATOMS: atom_id res chain seq x y z
N MET A 1 6.08 7.01 34.70
CA MET A 1 4.67 7.21 34.28
C MET A 1 4.65 7.97 32.94
N MET A 2 4.82 7.27 31.81
CA MET A 2 4.76 7.89 30.48
C MET A 2 3.30 8.03 30.04
N LYS A 3 2.80 9.27 30.02
CA LYS A 3 1.43 9.62 29.60
C LYS A 3 1.14 9.09 28.19
N LYS A 4 -0.08 8.55 28.03
CA LYS A 4 -0.79 8.17 26.79
C LYS A 4 -0.77 9.28 25.72
N ARG A 5 0.38 9.59 25.14
CA ARG A 5 0.47 10.41 23.93
C ARG A 5 0.53 9.44 22.77
N LEU A 6 -0.64 8.98 22.33
CA LEU A 6 -0.77 8.49 20.95
C LEU A 6 -0.24 9.62 20.08
N ASN A 7 0.95 9.40 19.50
CA ASN A 7 1.72 10.46 18.84
C ASN A 7 0.81 11.13 17.81
N ILE A 8 0.68 12.45 17.86
CA ILE A 8 -0.31 13.18 17.04
C ILE A 8 -0.14 12.82 15.55
N TYR A 9 1.09 12.53 15.13
CA TYR A 9 1.45 12.00 13.81
C TYR A 9 0.81 10.63 13.48
N CYS A 10 0.73 9.68 14.41
CA CYS A 10 0.00 8.43 14.21
C CYS A 10 -1.49 8.68 14.04
N VAL A 11 -2.07 9.63 14.80
CA VAL A 11 -3.48 10.01 14.65
C VAL A 11 -3.71 10.60 13.27
N TRP A 12 -2.89 11.57 12.85
CA TRP A 12 -2.95 12.15 11.52
C TRP A 12 -2.78 11.11 10.40
N LEU A 13 -1.88 10.14 10.56
CA LEU A 13 -1.69 9.05 9.58
C LEU A 13 -2.88 8.10 9.52
N ILE A 14 -3.45 7.73 10.67
CA ILE A 14 -4.68 6.92 10.73
C ILE A 14 -5.84 7.67 10.10
N THR A 15 -6.00 8.96 10.44
CA THR A 15 -7.01 9.83 9.84
C THR A 15 -6.81 9.97 8.33
N ALA A 16 -5.57 10.10 7.86
CA ALA A 16 -5.26 10.14 6.43
C ALA A 16 -5.60 8.82 5.73
N CYS A 17 -5.30 7.66 6.35
CA CYS A 17 -5.70 6.35 5.81
C CYS A 17 -7.23 6.20 5.75
N ILE A 18 -7.96 6.69 6.78
CA ILE A 18 -9.42 6.68 6.80
C ILE A 18 -10.00 7.62 5.73
N ILE A 19 -9.43 8.82 5.56
CA ILE A 19 -9.86 9.75 4.52
C ILE A 19 -9.61 9.16 3.14
N ALA A 20 -8.44 8.56 2.90
CA ALA A 20 -8.12 7.88 1.65
C ALA A 20 -9.08 6.71 1.37
N LEU A 21 -9.47 5.95 2.38
CA LEU A 21 -10.51 4.92 2.26
C LEU A 21 -11.84 5.51 1.81
N LEU A 22 -12.28 6.56 2.49
CA LEU A 22 -13.56 7.19 2.22
C LEU A 22 -13.57 7.83 0.83
N SER A 23 -12.49 8.49 0.40
CA SER A 23 -12.40 9.08 -0.94
C SER A 23 -12.42 8.00 -2.02
N ASN A 24 -11.65 6.93 -1.85
CA ASN A 24 -11.58 5.83 -2.82
C ASN A 24 -12.93 5.11 -2.97
N HIS A 25 -13.61 4.84 -1.86
CA HIS A 25 -14.95 4.27 -1.89
C HIS A 25 -16.00 5.25 -2.45
N TRP A 26 -15.83 6.55 -2.19
CA TRP A 26 -16.70 7.58 -2.74
C TRP A 26 -16.59 7.69 -4.25
N ASP A 27 -15.37 7.70 -4.79
CA ASP A 27 -15.15 7.74 -6.25
C ASP A 27 -15.72 6.50 -6.93
N THR A 28 -15.52 5.33 -6.33
CA THR A 28 -16.11 4.08 -6.81
C THR A 28 -17.64 4.12 -6.76
N ALA A 29 -18.24 4.62 -5.68
CA ALA A 29 -19.69 4.75 -5.53
C ALA A 29 -20.28 5.78 -6.51
N MET A 30 -19.60 6.91 -6.71
CA MET A 30 -19.99 7.95 -7.66
C MET A 30 -19.94 7.42 -9.09
N TRP A 31 -18.94 6.60 -9.41
CA TRP A 31 -18.83 5.95 -10.69
C TRP A 31 -19.99 4.97 -10.94
N CYS A 32 -20.31 4.11 -9.96
CA CYS A 32 -21.49 3.24 -10.01
C CYS A 32 -22.81 4.02 -10.13
N TYR A 33 -22.92 5.17 -9.47
CA TYR A 33 -24.09 6.04 -9.56
C TYR A 33 -24.26 6.64 -10.96
N ASN A 34 -23.16 7.12 -11.56
CA ASN A 34 -23.15 7.66 -12.92
C ASN A 34 -23.48 6.58 -13.97
N LEU A 35 -23.07 5.34 -13.71
CA LEU A 35 -23.49 4.16 -14.46
C LEU A 35 -24.99 3.92 -14.42
N GLY A 36 -25.60 3.94 -13.23
CA GLY A 36 -27.05 3.79 -13.08
C GLY A 36 -27.85 4.92 -13.76
N LYS A 37 -27.24 6.09 -13.93
CA LYS A 37 -27.81 7.22 -14.67
C LYS A 37 -27.60 7.17 -16.19
N GLY A 38 -26.79 6.24 -16.70
CA GLY A 38 -26.44 6.18 -18.12
C GLY A 38 -25.59 7.36 -18.61
N THR A 39 -24.99 8.14 -17.71
CA THR A 39 -24.04 9.23 -18.07
C THR A 39 -22.64 8.70 -18.38
N VAL A 40 -22.35 7.48 -17.92
CA VAL A 40 -21.15 6.70 -18.25
C VAL A 40 -21.62 5.36 -18.82
N SER A 41 -21.16 5.02 -20.01
CA SER A 41 -21.41 3.72 -20.63
C SER A 41 -20.20 2.81 -20.42
N ILE A 42 -20.33 1.74 -19.63
CA ILE A 42 -19.40 0.63 -19.75
C ILE A 42 -19.86 -0.19 -20.95
N ASN A 43 -18.93 -0.51 -21.84
CA ASN A 43 -19.18 -1.54 -22.83
C ASN A 43 -19.05 -2.90 -22.14
N PHE A 44 -20.17 -3.50 -21.70
CA PHE A 44 -20.16 -4.80 -21.01
C PHE A 44 -19.64 -5.94 -21.88
N ASP A 45 -19.61 -5.74 -23.20
CA ASP A 45 -19.01 -6.67 -24.16
C ASP A 45 -17.49 -6.55 -24.24
N SER A 46 -16.89 -5.54 -23.60
CA SER A 46 -15.45 -5.34 -23.47
C SER A 46 -14.92 -5.98 -22.18
N PRO A 47 -14.11 -7.05 -22.27
CA PRO A 47 -13.49 -7.66 -21.09
C PRO A 47 -12.48 -6.74 -20.41
N TRP A 48 -11.90 -5.79 -21.15
CA TRP A 48 -10.81 -4.95 -20.65
C TRP A 48 -11.30 -3.86 -19.69
N GLU A 49 -12.50 -3.30 -19.88
CA GLU A 49 -13.09 -2.32 -18.95
C GLU A 49 -13.36 -2.95 -17.58
N LEU A 50 -14.01 -4.11 -17.56
CA LEU A 50 -14.34 -4.83 -16.33
C LEU A 50 -13.07 -5.28 -15.59
N SER A 51 -12.08 -5.76 -16.34
CA SER A 51 -10.79 -6.17 -15.76
C SER A 51 -10.06 -4.99 -15.10
N LYS A 52 -10.08 -3.81 -15.73
CA LYS A 52 -9.46 -2.59 -15.18
C LYS A 52 -10.08 -2.21 -13.83
N ILE A 53 -11.42 -2.18 -13.75
CA ILE A 53 -12.13 -1.80 -12.52
C ILE A 53 -11.86 -2.80 -11.40
N ALA A 54 -11.89 -4.10 -11.71
CA ALA A 54 -11.63 -5.15 -10.72
C ALA A 54 -10.20 -5.08 -10.17
N LEU A 55 -9.21 -4.89 -11.05
CA LEU A 55 -7.80 -4.74 -10.66
C LEU A 55 -7.60 -3.50 -9.80
N TRP A 56 -8.18 -2.36 -10.19
CA TRP A 56 -8.08 -1.11 -9.42
C TRP A 56 -8.71 -1.26 -8.03
N ALA A 57 -9.91 -1.84 -7.94
CA ALA A 57 -10.57 -2.08 -6.65
C ALA A 57 -9.73 -3.00 -5.74
N LEU A 58 -9.11 -4.04 -6.30
CA LEU A 58 -8.24 -4.93 -5.53
C LEU A 58 -6.97 -4.20 -5.06
N ASP A 59 -6.35 -3.40 -5.92
CA ASP A 59 -5.16 -2.63 -5.61
C ASP A 59 -5.36 -1.66 -4.43
N LEU A 60 -6.51 -0.98 -4.39
CA LEU A 60 -6.88 -0.08 -3.30
C LEU A 60 -6.94 -0.80 -1.93
N ASN A 61 -7.43 -2.05 -1.91
CA ASN A 61 -7.48 -2.85 -0.69
C ASN A 61 -6.07 -3.26 -0.23
N ILE A 62 -5.16 -3.53 -1.17
CA ILE A 62 -3.76 -3.87 -0.87
C ILE A 62 -3.01 -2.66 -0.30
N ILE A 63 -3.15 -1.48 -0.90
CA ILE A 63 -2.54 -0.24 -0.40
C ILE A 63 -3.07 0.09 1.01
N LEU A 64 -4.37 -0.10 1.26
CA LEU A 64 -4.94 0.07 2.59
C LEU A 64 -4.25 -0.86 3.60
N PHE A 65 -4.16 -2.15 3.28
CA PHE A 65 -3.54 -3.13 4.14
C PHE A 65 -2.09 -2.74 4.45
N ALA A 66 -1.32 -2.31 3.45
CA ALA A 66 0.03 -1.79 3.63
C ALA A 66 0.08 -0.57 4.56
N GLY A 67 -0.85 0.38 4.41
CA GLY A 67 -0.97 1.57 5.27
C GLY A 67 -1.24 1.22 6.74
N ILE A 68 -2.13 0.25 7.00
CA ILE A 68 -2.41 -0.23 8.36
C ILE A 68 -1.16 -0.85 8.99
N LEU A 69 -0.43 -1.69 8.26
CA LEU A 69 0.84 -2.26 8.73
C LEU A 69 1.86 -1.17 9.05
N PHE A 70 1.97 -0.16 8.19
CA PHE A 70 2.87 0.95 8.39
C PHE A 70 2.54 1.76 9.66
N VAL A 71 1.25 1.99 9.93
CA VAL A 71 0.80 2.62 11.18
C VAL A 71 1.19 1.78 12.40
N ILE A 72 1.04 0.46 12.34
CA ILE A 72 1.43 -0.45 13.44
C ILE A 72 2.93 -0.33 13.71
N ILE A 73 3.76 -0.30 12.65
CA ILE A 73 5.21 -0.12 12.77
C ILE A 73 5.55 1.21 13.44
N ILE A 74 4.96 2.32 12.98
CA ILE A 74 5.21 3.65 13.57
C ILE A 74 4.78 3.68 15.04
N ARG A 75 3.66 3.04 15.38
CA ARG A 75 3.20 2.92 16.76
C ARG A 75 4.22 2.17 17.62
N ASN A 76 4.79 1.07 17.12
CA ASN A 76 5.82 0.30 17.83
C ASN A 76 7.08 1.15 18.06
N ILE A 77 7.53 1.87 17.03
CA ILE A 77 8.67 2.78 17.10
C ILE A 77 8.43 3.89 18.14
N ASN A 78 7.25 4.51 18.14
CA ASN A 78 6.88 5.55 19.10
C ASN A 78 6.84 5.02 20.56
N ASN A 79 6.53 3.74 20.74
CA ASN A 79 6.58 3.10 22.05
C ASN A 79 7.99 2.64 22.44
N SER A 80 9.03 3.07 21.71
CA SER A 80 10.44 2.67 21.89
C SER A 80 10.69 1.16 21.66
N VAL A 81 9.75 0.45 21.05
CA VAL A 81 9.86 -0.96 20.66
C VAL A 81 10.30 -1.01 19.20
N VAL A 82 11.53 -0.56 18.96
CA VAL A 82 12.07 -0.34 17.60
C VAL A 82 12.66 -1.63 17.03
N PHE A 83 13.56 -2.25 17.79
CA PHE A 83 14.32 -3.44 17.41
C PHE A 83 13.67 -4.68 18.01
N GLU A 84 12.62 -5.15 17.33
CA GLU A 84 11.92 -6.40 17.64
C GLU A 84 11.69 -7.17 16.34
N TRP A 85 11.84 -8.50 16.39
CA TRP A 85 11.61 -9.37 15.23
C TRP A 85 10.20 -9.21 14.66
N MET A 86 9.22 -8.95 15.52
CA MET A 86 7.84 -8.68 15.10
C MET A 86 7.76 -7.44 14.21
N ASN A 87 8.52 -6.37 14.53
CA ASN A 87 8.51 -5.13 13.78
C ASN A 87 9.18 -5.29 12.42
N ILE A 88 10.28 -6.05 12.35
CA ILE A 88 10.92 -6.45 11.08
C ILE A 88 9.94 -7.25 10.21
N ARG A 89 9.19 -8.16 10.81
CA ARG A 89 8.18 -8.95 10.08
C ARG A 89 7.10 -8.05 9.48
N PHE A 90 6.63 -7.04 10.23
CA PHE A 90 5.69 -6.04 9.70
C PHE A 90 6.29 -5.21 8.56
N PHE A 91 7.56 -4.80 8.65
CA PHE A 91 8.24 -4.12 7.52
C PHE A 91 8.28 -5.02 6.27
N ARG A 92 8.63 -6.30 6.42
CA ARG A 92 8.64 -7.26 5.29
C ARG A 92 7.25 -7.50 4.71
N PHE A 93 6.22 -7.63 5.55
CA PHE A 93 4.84 -7.73 5.08
C PHE A 93 4.38 -6.46 4.35
N THR A 94 4.79 -5.29 4.83
CA THR A 94 4.50 -4.01 4.17
C THR A 94 5.18 -3.96 2.79
N ALA A 95 6.46 -4.34 2.69
CA ALA A 95 7.16 -4.44 1.42
C ALA A 95 6.48 -5.44 0.47
N PHE A 96 6.04 -6.59 0.96
CA PHE A 96 5.33 -7.58 0.16
C PHE A 96 3.98 -7.06 -0.35
N ALA A 97 3.21 -6.37 0.49
CA ALA A 97 1.96 -5.74 0.07
C ALA A 97 2.21 -4.66 -1.00
N LEU A 98 3.25 -3.84 -0.84
CA LEU A 98 3.64 -2.83 -1.84
C LEU A 98 4.12 -3.47 -3.16
N PHE A 99 4.77 -4.64 -3.09
CA PHE A 99 5.13 -5.40 -4.28
C PHE A 99 3.90 -5.92 -5.04
N ILE A 100 2.88 -6.39 -4.32
CA ILE A 100 1.59 -6.75 -4.94
C ILE A 100 0.96 -5.51 -5.58
N HIS A 101 0.98 -4.36 -4.90
CA HIS A 101 0.49 -3.11 -5.46
C HIS A 101 1.22 -2.74 -6.76
N PHE A 102 2.55 -2.86 -6.80
CA PHE A 102 3.33 -2.64 -8.03
C PHE A 102 2.86 -3.52 -9.19
N ILE A 103 2.63 -4.82 -8.94
CA ILE A 103 2.14 -5.75 -9.97
C ILE A 103 0.75 -5.35 -10.44
N LEU A 104 -0.16 -5.02 -9.52
CA LEU A 104 -1.53 -4.67 -9.85
C LEU A 104 -1.63 -3.34 -10.60
N SER A 105 -0.92 -2.31 -10.13
CA SER A 105 -0.84 -1.01 -10.80
C SER A 105 -0.26 -1.14 -12.21
N SER A 106 0.81 -1.95 -12.37
CA SER A 106 1.37 -2.22 -13.70
C SER A 106 0.39 -3.00 -14.59
N ALA A 107 -0.36 -3.93 -14.01
CA ALA A 107 -1.40 -4.68 -14.74
C ALA A 107 -2.57 -3.78 -15.14
N THR A 108 -3.03 -2.85 -14.30
CA THR A 108 -4.07 -1.88 -14.68
C THR A 108 -3.62 -1.00 -15.83
N ASN A 109 -2.38 -0.51 -15.79
CA ASN A 109 -1.80 0.29 -16.87
C ASN A 109 -1.68 -0.53 -18.17
N MET A 110 -1.30 -1.81 -18.06
CA MET A 110 -1.22 -2.69 -19.22
C MET A 110 -2.59 -2.92 -19.86
N VAL A 111 -3.63 -3.15 -19.06
CA VAL A 111 -5.02 -3.28 -19.57
C VAL A 111 -5.48 -1.98 -20.23
N GLU A 112 -5.12 -0.82 -19.69
CA GLU A 112 -5.45 0.47 -20.28
C GLU A 112 -4.72 0.71 -21.60
N ILE A 113 -3.41 0.47 -21.66
CA ILE A 113 -2.62 0.67 -22.87
C ILE A 113 -3.11 -0.25 -24.00
N TRP A 114 -3.38 -1.52 -23.69
CA TRP A 114 -3.73 -2.53 -24.69
C TRP A 114 -5.22 -2.49 -25.05
N GLY A 115 -6.10 -2.19 -24.10
CA GLY A 115 -7.54 -2.15 -24.29
C GLY A 115 -8.08 -0.82 -24.84
N ILE A 116 -7.45 0.30 -24.44
CA ILE A 116 -7.97 1.66 -24.72
C ILE A 116 -7.05 2.42 -25.69
N GLN A 117 -5.73 2.37 -25.48
CA GLN A 117 -4.78 3.23 -26.18
C GLN A 117 -4.09 2.55 -27.39
N GLY A 118 -4.47 1.33 -27.75
CA GLY A 118 -3.97 0.64 -28.94
C GLY A 118 -2.52 0.14 -28.85
N GLY A 119 -2.00 -0.07 -27.63
CA GLY A 119 -0.72 -0.74 -27.40
C GLY A 119 0.51 0.16 -27.34
N ILE A 120 0.34 1.49 -27.31
CA ILE A 120 1.46 2.44 -27.27
C ILE A 120 1.59 3.00 -25.84
N GLY A 121 2.64 2.60 -25.12
CA GLY A 121 2.94 3.09 -23.78
C GLY A 121 3.73 2.10 -22.95
N ASP A 122 4.31 2.57 -21.84
CA ASP A 122 4.96 1.72 -20.85
C ASP A 122 3.99 1.43 -19.70
N PRO A 123 3.62 0.16 -19.45
CA PRO A 123 2.71 -0.19 -18.37
C PRO A 123 3.35 -0.15 -16.98
N ILE A 124 4.68 -0.08 -16.88
CA ILE A 124 5.40 -0.32 -15.62
C ILE A 124 5.23 0.86 -14.67
N ASP A 125 4.73 0.60 -13.45
CA ASP A 125 4.70 1.58 -12.37
C ASP A 125 6.04 1.64 -11.63
N TYR A 126 6.96 2.45 -12.16
CA TYR A 126 8.28 2.65 -11.56
C TYR A 126 8.22 3.27 -10.16
N TYR A 127 7.21 4.09 -9.85
CA TYR A 127 7.08 4.71 -8.54
C TYR A 127 6.76 3.66 -7.47
N ALA A 128 5.79 2.79 -7.73
CA ALA A 128 5.45 1.68 -6.85
C ALA A 128 6.64 0.72 -6.65
N LEU A 129 7.42 0.47 -7.71
CA LEU A 129 8.63 -0.36 -7.63
C LEU A 129 9.69 0.25 -6.71
N VAL A 130 10.01 1.53 -6.89
CA VAL A 130 11.03 2.24 -6.09
C VAL A 130 10.63 2.26 -4.61
N ILE A 131 9.36 2.57 -4.30
CA ILE A 131 8.85 2.58 -2.92
C ILE A 131 8.95 1.19 -2.30
N THR A 132 8.58 0.14 -3.04
CA THR A 132 8.69 -1.25 -2.59
C THR A 132 10.12 -1.61 -2.22
N LEU A 133 11.07 -1.32 -3.12
CA LEU A 133 12.49 -1.59 -2.91
C LEU A 133 13.02 -0.82 -1.70
N PHE A 134 12.62 0.45 -1.55
CA PHE A 134 13.02 1.27 -0.42
C PHE A 134 12.56 0.68 0.93
N VAL A 135 11.30 0.26 1.03
CA VAL A 135 10.77 -0.36 2.26
C VAL A 135 11.46 -1.70 2.55
N LEU A 136 11.78 -2.47 1.51
CA LEU A 136 12.52 -3.73 1.66
C LEU A 136 13.94 -3.49 2.19
N VAL A 137 14.65 -2.48 1.66
CA VAL A 137 15.97 -2.09 2.17
C VAL A 137 15.90 -1.68 3.64
N ILE A 138 14.89 -0.89 4.02
CA ILE A 138 14.68 -0.53 5.44
C ILE A 138 14.47 -1.79 6.29
N ALA A 139 13.64 -2.73 5.83
CA ALA A 139 13.38 -3.97 6.57
C ALA A 139 14.67 -4.75 6.86
N GLU A 140 15.57 -4.86 5.88
CA GLU A 140 16.84 -5.57 6.03
C GLU A 140 17.85 -4.81 6.89
N VAL A 141 17.92 -3.47 6.78
CA VAL A 141 18.75 -2.65 7.68
C VAL A 141 18.34 -2.84 9.15
N PHE A 142 17.03 -2.86 9.42
CA PHE A 142 16.51 -3.13 10.77
C PHE A 142 16.83 -4.55 11.24
N ALA A 143 16.76 -5.55 10.36
CA ALA A 143 17.11 -6.93 10.69
C ALA A 143 18.59 -7.09 11.05
N ILE A 144 19.49 -6.42 10.32
CA ILE A 144 20.92 -6.37 10.64
C ILE A 144 21.13 -5.66 11.98
N GLY A 145 20.49 -4.49 12.19
CA GLY A 145 20.60 -3.74 13.44
C GLY A 145 20.17 -4.53 14.67
N LEU A 146 19.11 -5.35 14.54
CA LEU A 146 18.66 -6.23 15.62
C LEU A 146 19.68 -7.34 15.93
N ARG A 147 20.24 -7.99 14.90
CA ARG A 147 21.28 -9.02 15.10
C ARG A 147 22.51 -8.46 15.79
N LEU A 148 22.97 -7.27 15.38
CA LEU A 148 24.11 -6.61 16.01
C LEU A 148 23.86 -6.28 17.49
N LYS A 149 22.62 -5.90 17.83
CA LYS A 149 22.21 -5.68 19.21
C LYS A 149 22.23 -6.98 20.02
N GLU A 150 21.67 -8.07 19.48
CA GLU A 150 21.67 -9.39 20.13
C GLU A 150 23.10 -9.91 20.36
N GLU A 151 24.01 -9.72 19.39
CA GLU A 151 25.42 -10.08 19.53
C GLU A 151 26.13 -9.28 20.62
N GLN A 152 25.85 -7.98 20.74
CA GLN A 152 26.42 -7.15 21.80
C GLN A 152 25.95 -7.57 23.20
N GLU A 153 24.68 -7.94 23.36
CA GLU A 153 24.13 -8.43 24.64
C GLU A 153 24.74 -9.77 25.07
N LEU A 154 25.25 -10.59 24.15
CA LEU A 154 25.90 -11.88 24.44
C LEU A 154 27.37 -11.76 24.88
N THR A 155 28.01 -10.62 24.60
CA THR A 155 29.45 -10.40 24.88
C THR A 155 29.75 -9.73 26.23
N ILE A 156 28.71 -9.30 26.95
CA ILE A 156 28.79 -8.64 28.26
C ILE A 156 28.37 -9.64 29.35
#